data_AF-A0A9P4XBC6-F1
#
_entry.id   AF-A0A9P4XBC6-F1
#
_cell.length_a   1.000
_cell.length_b   1.000
_cell.length_c   1.000
_cell.angle_alpha   90.00
_cell.angle_beta   90.00
_cell.angle_gamma   90.00
#
_symmetry.space_group_name_H-M   'P 1'
#
loop_
_entity.id
_entity.type
_entity.pdbx_description
1 polymer ?
#
loop_
_entity_poly.entity_id
_entity_poly.type
_entity_poly.pdbx_seq_one_letter_code
_entity_poly.pdbx_strand_id
1 'polypeptide(L)'
;MASQSPLPPWLPPQLTQSPSPTLHALSTSLLPHLLSAISQIGATLRTSHHVSLVGSANSFGDDQLNVDVASENLMRAALAKCPLVVRASSEEDPEEKEVHQGEASGAVSSDERFSVAFDPLDGSSIIAPNWAVGTIVGIWKGETALGKNPRDQICSVLGVHGPRTTVIVAIREAGAAQGSASAEGVCFELGLGDNDKVELLNPNIKLSSPPYKTRYFAPANLRFAADSSEYATLISSFITKKYTLRYCGGLVPDLGHILTKGHGVYVNPVESASKAKLRRLYEVLPIGLVVECAGGKAVDENGKDVLAKEVQGCDERGGIVFGNTDEVEEVPPSEEEARLYYHGLPSRPRLIARSGTRMWVNPQMPGFTTFLGTQNMYPRVLQPVGRHPQLHQQWNDGSSSLRAQILKAVDGINWTALDILRVGLNGEYTLTLMIAVLPDSLSWRDGHPIALQCKGIFESHGIQGVECEIRESVVNLCTNAGLDPAMSASESPDISDTGIVLVVWSYLPKAPTHYSNFNYLREQ
;
A
#
# COMPACT_ATOMS: atom_id res chain seq x y z
N MET A 1 35.94 -6.27 -31.64
CA MET A 1 34.96 -5.71 -30.68
C MET A 1 34.10 -4.72 -31.44
N ALA A 2 32.87 -5.07 -31.80
CA ALA A 2 31.95 -4.10 -32.39
C ALA A 2 31.69 -2.99 -31.35
N SER A 3 31.86 -1.72 -31.72
CA SER A 3 31.59 -0.62 -30.78
C SER A 3 30.09 -0.57 -30.51
N GLN A 4 29.69 -0.86 -29.29
CA GLN A 4 28.30 -0.64 -28.83
C GLN A 4 27.93 0.84 -29.03
N SER A 5 26.70 1.11 -29.44
CA SER A 5 26.18 2.47 -29.60
C SER A 5 26.26 3.22 -28.27
N PRO A 6 26.54 4.54 -28.26
CA PRO A 6 26.56 5.29 -27.02
C PRO A 6 25.18 5.29 -26.35
N LEU A 7 25.15 5.19 -25.02
CA LEU A 7 23.90 5.32 -24.27
C LEU A 7 23.29 6.72 -24.46
N PRO A 8 21.95 6.84 -24.46
CA PRO A 8 21.31 8.13 -24.61
C PRO A 8 21.60 9.07 -23.44
N PRO A 9 21.75 10.40 -23.69
CA PRO A 9 22.09 11.37 -22.65
C PRO A 9 20.98 11.62 -21.63
N TRP A 10 19.74 11.20 -21.94
CA TRP A 10 18.59 11.31 -21.04
C TRP A 10 18.54 10.16 -20.00
N LEU A 11 19.40 9.15 -20.11
CA LEU A 11 19.43 8.05 -19.17
C LEU A 11 20.06 8.50 -17.83
N PRO A 12 19.45 8.21 -16.67
CA PRO A 12 20.01 8.59 -15.38
C PRO A 12 21.40 7.99 -15.13
N PRO A 13 22.31 8.70 -14.42
CA PRO A 13 23.66 8.21 -14.13
C PRO A 13 23.70 6.83 -13.45
N GLN A 14 22.69 6.51 -12.64
CA GLN A 14 22.55 5.23 -11.92
C GLN A 14 22.45 4.04 -12.89
N LEU A 15 21.87 4.24 -14.07
CA LEU A 15 21.67 3.20 -15.09
C LEU A 15 22.81 3.16 -16.12
N THR A 16 23.68 4.17 -16.13
CA THR A 16 24.83 4.23 -17.06
C THR A 16 26.06 3.47 -16.56
N GLN A 17 26.12 3.11 -15.28
CA GLN A 17 27.27 2.44 -14.68
C GLN A 17 27.20 0.93 -14.94
N SER A 18 27.99 0.44 -15.91
CA SER A 18 28.06 -0.97 -16.32
C SER A 18 26.69 -1.55 -16.74
N PRO A 19 26.07 -1.02 -17.81
CA PRO A 19 24.75 -1.46 -18.24
C PRO A 19 24.75 -2.94 -18.65
N SER A 20 23.73 -3.69 -18.22
CA SER A 20 23.50 -5.02 -18.75
C SER A 20 23.21 -4.96 -20.27
N PRO A 21 23.47 -6.03 -21.05
CA PRO A 21 23.11 -6.06 -22.46
C PRO A 21 21.62 -5.77 -22.69
N THR A 22 20.77 -6.24 -21.79
CA THR A 22 19.33 -6.00 -21.81
C THR A 22 19.00 -4.52 -21.62
N LEU A 23 19.59 -3.86 -20.62
CA LEU A 23 19.40 -2.42 -20.41
C LEU A 23 19.94 -1.59 -21.58
N HIS A 24 21.07 -1.99 -22.15
CA HIS A 24 21.65 -1.32 -23.31
C HIS A 24 20.72 -1.41 -24.52
N ALA A 25 20.21 -2.61 -24.84
CA ALA A 25 19.29 -2.85 -25.94
C ALA A 25 17.94 -2.11 -25.74
N LEU A 26 17.41 -2.13 -24.51
CA LEU A 26 16.21 -1.38 -24.12
C LEU A 26 16.39 0.13 -24.36
N SER A 27 17.50 0.70 -23.87
CA SER A 27 17.74 2.15 -23.87
C SER A 27 18.12 2.70 -25.24
N THR A 28 18.86 1.93 -26.05
CA THR A 28 19.36 2.38 -27.36
C THR A 28 18.43 2.03 -28.52
N SER A 29 17.54 1.04 -28.35
CA SER A 29 16.63 0.59 -29.41
C SER A 29 15.16 0.83 -29.06
N LEU A 30 14.60 0.17 -28.04
CA LEU A 30 13.16 0.17 -27.81
C LEU A 30 12.62 1.51 -27.25
N LEU A 31 13.23 2.04 -26.18
CA LEU A 31 12.75 3.27 -25.53
C LEU A 31 12.70 4.47 -26.48
N PRO A 32 13.70 4.74 -27.36
CA PRO A 32 13.60 5.83 -28.33
C PRO A 32 12.36 5.76 -29.24
N HIS A 33 11.99 4.56 -29.71
CA HIS A 33 10.78 4.37 -30.52
C HIS A 33 9.51 4.68 -29.72
N LEU A 34 9.44 4.22 -28.47
CA LEU A 34 8.30 4.48 -27.58
C LEU A 34 8.18 5.97 -27.22
N LEU A 35 9.29 6.64 -26.90
CA LEU A 35 9.30 8.07 -26.59
C LEU A 35 8.85 8.91 -27.79
N SER A 36 9.28 8.56 -29.00
CA SER A 36 8.82 9.22 -30.22
C SER A 36 7.31 8.97 -30.45
N ALA A 37 6.83 7.75 -30.23
CA ALA A 37 5.40 7.43 -30.32
C ALA A 37 4.55 8.26 -29.34
N ILE A 38 4.97 8.34 -28.07
CA ILE A 38 4.28 9.14 -27.04
C ILE A 38 4.29 10.63 -27.42
N SER A 39 5.39 11.14 -27.97
CA SER A 39 5.46 12.53 -28.48
C SER A 39 4.44 12.77 -29.61
N GLN A 40 4.37 11.84 -30.57
CA GLN A 40 3.44 11.88 -31.71
C GLN A 40 1.98 11.76 -31.26
N ILE A 41 1.67 10.91 -30.28
CA ILE A 41 0.35 10.80 -29.66
C ILE A 41 -0.02 12.16 -29.06
N GLY A 42 0.85 12.75 -28.22
CA GLY A 42 0.61 14.07 -27.64
C GLY A 42 0.37 15.17 -28.69
N ALA A 43 1.11 15.16 -29.80
CA ALA A 43 0.90 16.09 -30.91
C ALA A 43 -0.43 15.87 -31.64
N THR A 44 -0.83 14.60 -31.81
CA THR A 44 -2.10 14.21 -32.44
C THR A 44 -3.28 14.64 -31.56
N LEU A 45 -3.21 14.41 -30.25
CA LEU A 45 -4.25 14.82 -29.30
C LEU A 45 -4.42 16.34 -29.29
N ARG A 46 -3.34 17.12 -29.33
CA ARG A 46 -3.38 18.60 -29.38
C ARG A 46 -4.08 19.17 -30.61
N THR A 47 -4.12 18.43 -31.71
CA THR A 47 -4.71 18.86 -32.99
C THR A 47 -6.06 18.20 -33.28
N SER A 48 -6.45 17.19 -32.49
CA SER A 48 -7.71 16.45 -32.62
C SER A 48 -8.86 17.19 -31.93
N HIS A 49 -9.32 18.30 -32.51
CA HIS A 49 -10.40 19.13 -31.94
C HIS A 49 -11.78 18.44 -31.89
N HIS A 50 -11.97 17.38 -32.68
CA HIS A 50 -13.21 16.62 -32.72
C HIS A 50 -12.94 15.19 -32.28
N VAL A 51 -13.50 14.85 -31.12
CA VAL A 51 -13.50 13.50 -30.56
C VAL A 51 -14.82 12.84 -30.93
N SER A 52 -14.75 11.76 -31.69
CA SER A 52 -15.93 11.07 -32.23
C SER A 52 -15.76 9.57 -32.12
N LEU A 53 -16.89 8.89 -31.92
CA LEU A 53 -16.97 7.43 -31.98
C LEU A 53 -16.54 6.92 -33.35
N VAL A 54 -15.71 5.88 -33.36
CA VAL A 54 -15.33 5.15 -34.57
C VAL A 54 -16.05 3.81 -34.56
N GLY A 55 -16.96 3.62 -35.53
CA GLY A 55 -17.62 2.32 -35.72
C GLY A 55 -18.52 1.89 -34.55
N SER A 56 -18.51 0.58 -34.25
CA SER A 56 -19.17 -0.05 -33.09
C SER A 56 -18.12 -0.46 -32.03
N ALA A 57 -18.54 -0.57 -30.77
CA ALA A 57 -17.72 -0.85 -29.57
C ALA A 57 -16.52 -1.80 -29.77
N ASN A 58 -15.42 -1.52 -29.06
CA ASN A 58 -14.21 -2.34 -29.05
C ASN A 58 -14.46 -3.75 -28.47
N SER A 59 -13.43 -4.62 -28.49
CA SER A 59 -13.50 -6.01 -28.02
C SER A 59 -13.99 -6.17 -26.57
N PHE A 60 -13.95 -5.09 -25.77
CA PHE A 60 -14.43 -5.03 -24.38
C PHE A 60 -15.80 -4.37 -24.19
N GLY A 61 -16.44 -3.93 -25.27
CA GLY A 61 -17.73 -3.26 -25.24
C GLY A 61 -17.66 -1.77 -24.88
N ASP A 62 -16.47 -1.19 -24.83
CA ASP A 62 -16.27 0.25 -24.65
C ASP A 62 -16.38 0.97 -26.01
N ASP A 63 -16.93 2.18 -25.97
CA ASP A 63 -17.09 3.06 -27.13
C ASP A 63 -15.70 3.53 -27.62
N GLN A 64 -15.25 3.02 -28.77
CA GLN A 64 -13.92 3.35 -29.31
C GLN A 64 -13.91 4.74 -29.96
N LEU A 65 -12.97 5.61 -29.56
CA LEU A 65 -12.83 6.95 -30.11
C LEU A 65 -11.76 7.01 -31.21
N ASN A 66 -11.86 8.01 -32.08
CA ASN A 66 -10.87 8.27 -33.13
C ASN A 66 -9.46 8.51 -32.58
N VAL A 67 -9.36 9.10 -31.39
CA VAL A 67 -8.09 9.32 -30.69
C VAL A 67 -7.48 8.03 -30.13
N ASP A 68 -8.31 7.05 -29.74
CA ASP A 68 -7.85 5.73 -29.29
C ASP A 68 -7.23 4.99 -30.47
N VAL A 69 -7.94 4.93 -31.60
CA VAL A 69 -7.46 4.31 -32.84
C VAL A 69 -6.17 4.98 -33.35
N ALA A 70 -6.07 6.31 -33.27
CA ALA A 70 -4.86 7.01 -33.66
C ALA A 70 -3.68 6.64 -32.75
N SER A 71 -3.91 6.57 -31.44
CA SER A 71 -2.88 6.26 -30.45
C SER A 71 -2.39 4.81 -30.58
N GLU A 72 -3.31 3.87 -30.78
CA GLU A 72 -3.06 2.47 -31.07
C GLU A 72 -2.15 2.31 -32.31
N ASN A 73 -2.51 2.95 -33.42
CA ASN A 73 -1.76 2.86 -34.67
C ASN A 73 -0.34 3.43 -34.54
N LEU A 74 -0.18 4.57 -33.85
CA LEU A 74 1.13 5.17 -33.60
C LEU A 74 2.02 4.26 -32.75
N MET A 75 1.46 3.65 -31.70
CA MET A 75 2.20 2.73 -30.85
C MET A 75 2.64 1.48 -31.62
N ARG A 76 1.72 0.83 -32.36
CA ARG A 76 2.06 -0.34 -33.18
C ARG A 76 3.10 -0.02 -34.26
N ALA A 77 2.98 1.13 -34.92
CA ALA A 77 3.95 1.57 -35.92
C ALA A 77 5.34 1.81 -35.32
N ALA A 78 5.42 2.23 -34.06
CA ALA A 78 6.70 2.38 -33.36
C ALA A 78 7.30 1.03 -32.95
N LEU A 79 6.50 0.12 -32.43
CA LEU A 79 6.94 -1.24 -32.07
C LEU A 79 7.44 -2.01 -33.29
N ALA A 80 6.76 -1.90 -34.44
CA ALA A 80 7.17 -2.52 -35.71
C ALA A 80 8.52 -2.01 -36.26
N LYS A 81 9.02 -0.85 -35.80
CA LYS A 81 10.36 -0.36 -36.16
C LYS A 81 11.47 -0.97 -35.30
N CYS A 82 11.13 -1.57 -34.16
CA CYS A 82 12.09 -2.19 -33.26
C CYS A 82 12.14 -3.71 -33.48
N PRO A 83 13.24 -4.27 -34.02
CA PRO A 83 13.35 -5.72 -34.27
C PRO A 83 13.46 -6.55 -32.99
N LEU A 84 13.73 -5.92 -31.85
CA LEU A 84 13.85 -6.60 -30.55
C LEU A 84 12.50 -6.92 -29.93
N VAL A 85 11.43 -6.26 -30.36
CA VAL A 85 10.07 -6.55 -29.88
C VAL A 85 9.50 -7.69 -30.69
N VAL A 86 9.27 -8.83 -30.05
CA VAL A 86 8.75 -10.02 -30.73
C VAL A 86 7.24 -10.11 -30.66
N ARG A 87 6.66 -9.71 -29.51
CA ARG A 87 5.21 -9.70 -29.32
C ARG A 87 4.73 -8.43 -28.66
N ALA A 88 3.52 -8.03 -29.03
CA ALA A 88 2.82 -6.89 -28.45
C ALA A 88 1.36 -7.24 -28.18
N SER A 89 0.81 -6.68 -27.11
CA SER A 89 -0.62 -6.76 -26.77
C SER A 89 -1.12 -5.37 -26.38
N SER A 90 -2.37 -5.04 -26.71
CA SER A 90 -2.97 -3.72 -26.44
C SER A 90 -4.28 -3.87 -25.68
N GLU A 91 -4.66 -2.86 -24.90
CA GLU A 91 -6.01 -2.76 -24.33
C GLU A 91 -7.10 -2.71 -25.43
N GLU A 92 -6.83 -2.06 -26.57
CA GLU A 92 -7.81 -1.93 -27.66
C GLU A 92 -7.97 -3.23 -28.50
N ASP A 93 -7.00 -4.13 -28.37
CA ASP A 93 -6.92 -5.40 -29.10
C ASP A 93 -6.25 -6.44 -28.18
N PRO A 94 -7.03 -7.08 -27.29
CA PRO A 94 -6.53 -7.88 -26.17
C PRO A 94 -6.09 -9.27 -26.59
N GLU A 95 -5.21 -9.31 -27.59
CA GLU A 95 -4.56 -10.50 -28.09
C GLU A 95 -3.05 -10.24 -28.14
N GLU A 96 -2.25 -11.17 -27.62
CA GLU A 96 -0.80 -11.12 -27.78
C GLU A 96 -0.45 -11.53 -29.23
N LYS A 97 0.05 -10.57 -30.01
CA LYS A 97 0.35 -10.74 -31.44
C LYS A 97 1.84 -10.61 -31.71
N GLU A 98 2.33 -11.37 -32.69
CA GLU A 98 3.68 -11.18 -33.21
C GLU A 98 3.79 -9.83 -33.91
N VAL A 99 4.84 -9.08 -33.59
CA VAL A 99 5.09 -7.76 -34.19
C VAL A 99 5.64 -7.89 -35.61
N HIS A 100 6.48 -8.89 -35.84
CA HIS A 100 7.13 -9.16 -37.12
C HIS A 100 6.68 -10.50 -37.66
N GLN A 101 6.09 -10.53 -38.86
CA GLN A 101 5.70 -11.76 -39.54
C GLN A 101 6.86 -12.27 -40.40
N GLY A 102 7.33 -13.51 -40.18
CA GLY A 102 8.35 -14.19 -41.03
C GLY A 102 9.73 -14.44 -40.38
N GLU A 103 10.73 -14.81 -41.19
CA GLU A 103 12.08 -15.26 -40.77
C GLU A 103 12.93 -14.20 -40.01
N ALA A 104 12.46 -12.96 -39.92
CA ALA A 104 13.12 -11.86 -39.21
C ALA A 104 13.26 -12.10 -37.69
N SER A 105 12.46 -13.02 -37.11
CA SER A 105 12.53 -13.41 -35.71
C SER A 105 13.74 -14.29 -35.36
N GLY A 106 14.48 -14.83 -36.34
CA GLY A 106 15.60 -15.76 -36.11
C GLY A 106 16.96 -15.11 -35.81
N ALA A 107 17.13 -13.82 -36.08
CA ALA A 107 18.44 -13.15 -36.04
C ALA A 107 18.79 -12.48 -34.69
N VAL A 108 17.83 -12.32 -33.79
CA VAL A 108 18.03 -11.67 -32.48
C VAL A 108 18.23 -12.72 -31.40
N SER A 109 19.32 -12.58 -30.63
CA SER A 109 19.61 -13.41 -29.46
C SER A 109 18.41 -13.47 -28.53
N SER A 110 18.11 -14.64 -27.96
CA SER A 110 17.01 -14.82 -27.00
C SER A 110 17.11 -13.87 -25.79
N ASP A 111 18.34 -13.44 -25.46
CA ASP A 111 18.63 -12.55 -24.33
C ASP A 111 18.26 -11.07 -24.55
N GLU A 112 17.89 -10.70 -25.78
CA GLU A 112 17.59 -9.31 -26.18
C GLU A 112 16.17 -9.15 -26.75
N ARG A 113 15.33 -10.19 -26.62
CA ARG A 113 13.92 -10.16 -27.04
C ARG A 113 13.04 -9.51 -25.97
N PHE A 114 12.07 -8.73 -26.41
CA PHE A 114 11.10 -8.07 -25.55
C PHE A 114 9.66 -8.40 -25.97
N SER A 115 8.79 -8.52 -24.97
CA SER A 115 7.34 -8.48 -25.13
C SER A 115 6.81 -7.22 -24.49
N VAL A 116 5.83 -6.61 -25.16
CA VAL A 116 5.27 -5.30 -24.77
C VAL A 116 3.77 -5.44 -24.57
N ALA A 117 3.25 -4.86 -23.49
CA ALA A 117 1.82 -4.70 -23.29
C ALA A 117 1.53 -3.22 -23.04
N PHE A 118 0.49 -2.66 -23.66
CA PHE A 118 0.24 -1.23 -23.54
C PHE A 118 -1.26 -0.86 -23.52
N ASP A 119 -1.55 0.24 -22.83
CA ASP A 119 -2.77 1.02 -23.01
C ASP A 119 -2.37 2.28 -23.79
N PRO A 120 -2.79 2.42 -25.06
CA PRO A 120 -2.38 3.53 -25.89
C PRO A 120 -2.93 4.88 -25.39
N LEU A 121 -4.11 4.89 -24.74
CA LEU A 121 -4.78 6.10 -24.26
C LEU A 121 -5.60 5.89 -22.98
N ASP A 122 -4.92 5.93 -21.82
CA ASP A 122 -5.58 5.96 -20.51
C ASP A 122 -6.36 7.28 -20.32
N GLY A 123 -7.62 7.17 -19.90
CA GLY A 123 -8.48 8.33 -19.67
C GLY A 123 -9.14 8.87 -20.93
N SER A 124 -9.35 8.05 -21.97
CA SER A 124 -10.09 8.43 -23.18
C SER A 124 -11.44 9.14 -22.88
N SER A 125 -12.16 8.73 -21.84
CA SER A 125 -13.43 9.37 -21.42
C SER A 125 -13.32 10.84 -21.00
N ILE A 126 -12.12 11.32 -20.64
CA ILE A 126 -11.89 12.70 -20.17
C ILE A 126 -11.12 13.57 -21.20
N ILE A 127 -10.86 13.05 -22.40
CA ILE A 127 -10.21 13.83 -23.47
C ILE A 127 -11.09 14.96 -24.01
N ALA A 128 -12.39 14.73 -24.19
CA ALA A 128 -13.32 15.73 -24.73
C ALA A 128 -13.49 16.96 -23.80
N PRO A 129 -13.52 16.80 -22.46
CA PRO A 129 -13.37 17.91 -21.51
C PRO A 129 -11.99 18.60 -21.49
N ASN A 130 -11.04 18.18 -22.31
CA ASN A 130 -9.67 18.69 -22.40
C ASN A 130 -8.86 18.53 -21.11
N TRP A 131 -9.00 17.38 -20.44
CA TRP A 131 -8.19 17.03 -19.27
C TRP A 131 -6.92 16.29 -19.69
N ALA A 132 -5.96 16.21 -18.78
CA ALA A 132 -4.77 15.38 -19.02
C ALA A 132 -5.17 13.91 -19.10
N VAL A 133 -4.58 13.20 -20.05
CA VAL A 133 -4.74 11.76 -20.30
C VAL A 133 -3.37 11.10 -20.31
N GLY A 134 -3.29 9.78 -20.49
CA GLY A 134 -2.00 9.09 -20.49
C GLY A 134 -1.84 7.97 -21.49
N THR A 135 -0.64 7.39 -21.50
CA THR A 135 -0.28 6.17 -22.23
C THR A 135 0.48 5.29 -21.25
N ILE A 136 0.18 3.99 -21.20
CA ILE A 136 0.83 3.04 -20.29
C ILE A 136 1.53 1.98 -21.13
N VAL A 137 2.79 1.67 -20.84
CA VAL A 137 3.53 0.60 -21.50
C VAL A 137 4.29 -0.22 -20.47
N GLY A 138 4.07 -1.54 -20.44
CA GLY A 138 4.87 -2.51 -19.74
C GLY A 138 5.77 -3.29 -20.69
N ILE A 139 7.00 -3.59 -20.26
CA ILE A 139 8.01 -4.29 -21.05
C ILE A 139 8.62 -5.44 -20.24
N TRP A 140 8.57 -6.65 -20.79
CA TRP A 140 9.14 -7.86 -20.22
C TRP A 140 10.29 -8.37 -21.08
N LYS A 141 11.29 -8.97 -20.42
CA LYS A 141 12.32 -9.74 -21.13
C LYS A 141 11.74 -11.07 -21.58
N GLY A 142 11.96 -11.43 -22.85
CA GLY A 142 11.49 -12.67 -23.45
C GLY A 142 10.28 -12.50 -24.37
N GLU A 143 9.71 -13.62 -24.79
CA GLU A 143 8.76 -13.64 -25.91
C GLU A 143 7.31 -13.36 -25.54
N THR A 144 6.96 -13.43 -24.26
CA THR A 144 5.59 -13.25 -23.79
C THR A 144 5.58 -12.67 -22.38
N ALA A 145 4.57 -11.86 -22.09
CA ALA A 145 4.27 -11.38 -20.75
C ALA A 145 3.29 -12.30 -20.00
N LEU A 146 2.60 -13.21 -20.70
CA LEU A 146 1.58 -14.10 -20.15
C LEU A 146 2.19 -15.32 -19.47
N GLY A 147 1.62 -15.74 -18.34
CA GLY A 147 2.09 -16.88 -17.55
C GLY A 147 3.53 -16.72 -17.05
N LYS A 148 4.00 -15.47 -16.94
CA LYS A 148 5.30 -15.11 -16.38
C LYS A 148 5.13 -14.46 -15.02
N ASN A 149 6.18 -14.55 -14.23
CA ASN A 149 6.23 -13.80 -12.98
C ASN A 149 6.14 -12.30 -13.31
N PRO A 150 5.17 -11.54 -12.78
CA PRO A 150 5.05 -10.12 -13.07
C PRO A 150 6.29 -9.32 -12.69
N ARG A 151 7.10 -9.84 -11.75
CA ARG A 151 8.38 -9.25 -11.37
C ARG A 151 9.46 -9.35 -12.46
N ASP A 152 9.24 -10.15 -13.50
CA ASP A 152 10.09 -10.18 -14.71
C ASP A 152 9.84 -8.99 -15.65
N GLN A 153 8.84 -8.13 -15.35
CA GLN A 153 8.71 -6.85 -16.03
C GLN A 153 9.96 -6.00 -15.73
N ILE A 154 10.71 -5.62 -16.76
CA ILE A 154 11.98 -4.90 -16.61
C ILE A 154 11.82 -3.39 -16.75
N CYS A 155 10.76 -2.95 -17.44
CA CYS A 155 10.50 -1.54 -17.66
C CYS A 155 9.01 -1.22 -17.72
N SER A 156 8.66 -0.03 -17.25
CA SER A 156 7.36 0.60 -17.40
C SER A 156 7.54 2.04 -17.87
N VAL A 157 6.71 2.47 -18.81
CA VAL A 157 6.74 3.82 -19.39
C VAL A 157 5.33 4.39 -19.32
N LEU A 158 5.17 5.50 -18.61
CA LEU A 158 3.91 6.23 -18.47
C LEU A 158 4.04 7.60 -19.15
N GLY A 159 3.35 7.80 -20.27
CA GLY A 159 3.26 9.11 -20.93
C GLY A 159 2.12 9.93 -20.32
N VAL A 160 2.39 11.16 -19.89
CA VAL A 160 1.37 12.11 -19.43
C VAL A 160 1.14 13.15 -20.52
N HIS A 161 -0.06 13.17 -21.09
CA HIS A 161 -0.48 14.12 -22.13
C HIS A 161 -1.28 15.26 -21.51
N GLY A 162 -0.56 16.20 -20.89
CA GLY A 162 -1.16 17.40 -20.31
C GLY A 162 -0.83 18.68 -21.10
N PRO A 163 -0.75 19.84 -20.42
CA PRO A 163 -0.23 21.08 -21.01
C PRO A 163 1.21 20.94 -21.54
N ARG A 164 1.94 19.95 -21.02
CA ARG A 164 3.25 19.49 -21.50
C ARG A 164 3.16 17.97 -21.62
N THR A 165 3.89 17.40 -22.56
CA THR A 165 4.04 15.94 -22.65
C THR A 165 5.28 15.54 -21.83
N THR A 166 5.07 14.80 -20.73
CA THR A 166 6.15 14.23 -19.92
C THR A 166 6.03 12.71 -19.90
N VAL A 167 7.11 12.03 -19.54
CA VAL A 167 7.16 10.57 -19.47
C VAL A 167 7.82 10.15 -18.17
N ILE A 168 7.16 9.27 -17.43
CA ILE A 168 7.71 8.63 -16.23
C ILE A 168 8.18 7.23 -16.64
N VAL A 169 9.45 6.94 -16.38
CA VAL A 169 10.06 5.67 -16.75
C VAL A 169 10.56 4.98 -15.49
N ALA A 170 10.18 3.71 -15.31
CA ALA A 170 10.72 2.84 -14.27
C ALA A 170 11.48 1.69 -14.92
N ILE A 171 12.69 1.41 -14.43
CA ILE A 171 13.56 0.34 -14.94
C ILE A 171 14.12 -0.44 -13.74
N ARG A 172 14.12 -1.78 -13.84
CA ARG A 172 14.82 -2.67 -12.90
C ARG A 172 15.53 -3.78 -13.68
N GLU A 173 16.54 -4.40 -13.05
CA GLU A 173 17.24 -5.54 -13.64
C GLU A 173 16.44 -6.83 -13.44
N ALA A 174 16.38 -7.67 -14.49
CA ALA A 174 15.68 -8.95 -14.44
C ALA A 174 16.36 -9.93 -13.46
N GLY A 175 15.57 -10.67 -12.68
CA GLY A 175 16.08 -11.74 -11.82
C GLY A 175 16.85 -11.28 -10.57
N ALA A 176 16.80 -9.99 -10.22
CA ALA A 176 17.37 -9.48 -8.97
C ALA A 176 16.61 -10.08 -7.76
N ALA A 177 17.36 -10.56 -6.76
CA ALA A 177 16.78 -11.09 -5.54
C ALA A 177 16.06 -9.98 -4.75
N GLN A 178 14.87 -10.27 -4.21
CA GLN A 178 14.14 -9.32 -3.38
C GLN A 178 15.02 -8.76 -2.24
N GLY A 179 15.03 -7.43 -2.10
CA GLY A 179 15.82 -6.73 -1.09
C GLY A 179 17.26 -6.40 -1.49
N SER A 180 17.70 -6.71 -2.72
CA SER A 180 18.95 -6.18 -3.25
C SER A 180 18.76 -4.75 -3.79
N ALA A 181 19.82 -3.93 -3.72
CA ALA A 181 19.82 -2.60 -4.34
C ALA A 181 19.58 -2.66 -5.88
N SER A 182 19.91 -3.80 -6.51
CA SER A 182 19.59 -4.04 -7.93
C SER A 182 18.12 -4.38 -8.21
N ALA A 183 17.37 -4.81 -7.19
CA ALA A 183 15.93 -5.06 -7.27
C ALA A 183 15.10 -3.79 -7.05
N GLU A 184 15.64 -2.78 -6.35
CA GLU A 184 14.92 -1.53 -6.02
C GLU A 184 14.58 -0.65 -7.24
N GLY A 185 15.25 -0.88 -8.38
CA GLY A 185 15.00 -0.18 -9.64
C GLY A 185 15.21 1.34 -9.58
N VAL A 186 15.00 2.00 -10.72
CA VAL A 186 15.12 3.45 -10.86
C VAL A 186 13.86 3.98 -11.53
N CYS A 187 13.23 4.98 -10.92
CA CYS A 187 12.13 5.74 -11.50
C CYS A 187 12.61 7.17 -11.82
N PHE A 188 12.34 7.68 -13.02
CA PHE A 188 12.78 9.00 -13.47
C PHE A 188 11.77 9.64 -14.42
N GLU A 189 11.88 10.97 -14.61
CA GLU A 189 10.97 11.75 -15.46
C GLU A 189 11.71 12.39 -16.62
N LEU A 190 11.11 12.30 -17.80
CA LEU A 190 11.55 12.91 -19.04
C LEU A 190 10.52 13.94 -19.53
N GLY A 191 11.00 15.01 -20.15
CA GLY A 191 10.20 15.94 -20.92
C GLY A 191 10.35 15.65 -22.41
N LEU A 192 9.23 15.62 -23.14
CA LEU A 192 9.22 15.48 -24.59
C LEU A 192 8.95 16.84 -25.23
N GLY A 193 9.90 17.31 -26.03
CA GLY A 193 9.79 18.52 -26.82
C GLY A 193 9.60 18.22 -28.31
N ASP A 194 9.51 19.29 -29.11
CA ASP A 194 9.42 19.19 -30.57
C ASP A 194 10.66 18.51 -31.17
N ASN A 195 10.49 17.89 -32.35
CA ASN A 195 11.54 17.20 -33.11
C ASN A 195 12.25 16.08 -32.32
N ASP A 196 11.49 15.26 -31.59
CA ASP A 196 12.00 14.15 -30.77
C ASP A 196 13.04 14.57 -29.72
N LYS A 197 13.03 15.84 -29.27
CA LYS A 197 13.91 16.29 -28.19
C LYS A 197 13.46 15.66 -26.88
N VAL A 198 14.36 14.95 -26.20
CA VAL A 198 14.14 14.36 -24.88
C VAL A 198 15.03 15.06 -23.85
N GLU A 199 14.42 15.53 -22.77
CA GLU A 199 15.12 16.17 -21.64
C GLU A 199 14.90 15.38 -20.36
N LEU A 200 15.96 15.12 -19.58
CA LEU A 200 15.85 14.51 -18.26
C LEU A 200 15.42 15.57 -17.25
N LEU A 201 14.19 15.47 -16.74
CA LEU A 201 13.61 16.45 -15.80
C LEU A 201 13.93 16.08 -14.35
N ASN A 202 13.78 14.79 -14.00
CA ASN A 202 14.07 14.28 -12.68
C ASN A 202 14.80 12.93 -12.78
N PRO A 203 16.08 12.82 -12.39
CA PRO A 203 16.85 11.59 -12.50
C PRO A 203 16.47 10.51 -11.49
N ASN A 204 15.71 10.84 -10.44
CA ASN A 204 15.37 9.90 -9.37
C ASN A 204 14.08 10.32 -8.64
N ILE A 205 12.94 9.91 -9.18
CA ILE A 205 11.65 10.04 -8.50
C ILE A 205 11.61 9.06 -7.32
N LYS A 206 11.30 9.58 -6.13
CA LYS A 206 11.00 8.79 -4.94
C LYS A 206 9.81 9.37 -4.20
N LEU A 207 8.95 8.49 -3.69
CA LEU A 207 7.93 8.85 -2.72
C LEU A 207 8.60 9.15 -1.37
N SER A 208 8.15 10.22 -0.73
CA SER A 208 8.74 10.74 0.49
C SER A 208 8.37 9.87 1.69
N SER A 209 9.24 9.83 2.68
CA SER A 209 8.93 9.34 4.02
C SER A 209 8.26 10.45 4.86
N PRO A 210 7.46 10.10 5.88
CA PRO A 210 6.88 11.10 6.78
C PRO A 210 7.98 11.88 7.54
N PRO A 211 7.70 13.11 8.01
CA PRO A 211 6.41 13.81 7.97
C PRO A 211 6.12 14.54 6.66
N TYR A 212 4.83 14.62 6.29
CA TYR A 212 4.37 15.26 5.05
C TYR A 212 3.88 16.68 5.27
N LYS A 213 4.29 17.61 4.39
CA LYS A 213 3.78 18.99 4.39
C LYS A 213 2.33 19.06 3.95
N THR A 214 1.96 18.32 2.92
CA THR A 214 0.60 18.24 2.38
C THR A 214 0.34 16.80 2.01
N ARG A 215 -0.85 16.31 2.36
CA ARG A 215 -1.25 14.95 2.08
C ARG A 215 -2.27 14.91 0.97
N TYR A 216 -2.18 13.96 0.04
CA TYR A 216 -3.05 13.88 -1.12
C TYR A 216 -3.77 12.54 -1.20
N PHE A 217 -4.99 12.54 -1.73
CA PHE A 217 -5.71 11.30 -2.05
C PHE A 217 -6.50 11.44 -3.35
N ALA A 218 -6.59 10.34 -4.09
CA ALA A 218 -7.28 10.19 -5.37
C ALA A 218 -8.33 9.08 -5.27
N PRO A 219 -9.60 9.40 -5.00
CA PRO A 219 -10.67 8.41 -4.83
C PRO A 219 -11.34 8.06 -6.17
N ALA A 220 -10.89 6.96 -6.78
CA ALA A 220 -11.54 6.42 -7.97
C ALA A 220 -12.89 5.82 -7.63
N ASN A 221 -13.85 5.95 -8.55
CA ASN A 221 -15.23 5.49 -8.35
C ASN A 221 -15.91 6.07 -7.09
N LEU A 222 -15.66 7.35 -6.75
CA LEU A 222 -16.20 8.00 -5.53
C LEU A 222 -17.71 7.83 -5.32
N ARG A 223 -18.51 7.73 -6.41
CA ARG A 223 -19.97 7.47 -6.33
C ARG A 223 -20.30 6.20 -5.54
N PHE A 224 -19.42 5.20 -5.56
CA PHE A 224 -19.59 3.94 -4.85
C PHE A 224 -19.58 4.10 -3.33
N ALA A 225 -19.10 5.23 -2.81
CA ALA A 225 -19.22 5.55 -1.39
C ALA A 225 -20.69 5.71 -0.93
N ALA A 226 -21.65 5.85 -1.86
CA ALA A 226 -23.07 5.79 -1.52
C ALA A 226 -23.54 4.36 -1.20
N ASP A 227 -22.88 3.35 -1.78
CA ASP A 227 -23.26 1.94 -1.71
C ASP A 227 -22.38 1.13 -0.74
N SER A 228 -21.16 1.59 -0.44
CA SER A 228 -20.19 0.94 0.48
C SER A 228 -19.91 1.84 1.69
N SER A 229 -20.34 1.36 2.87
CA SER A 229 -20.10 2.04 4.16
C SER A 229 -18.62 2.12 4.52
N GLU A 230 -17.85 1.11 4.14
CA GLU A 230 -16.42 0.97 4.36
C GLU A 230 -15.68 2.01 3.53
N TYR A 231 -16.03 2.12 2.25
CA TYR A 231 -15.44 3.13 1.38
C TYR A 231 -15.85 4.55 1.79
N ALA A 232 -17.12 4.79 2.15
CA ALA A 232 -17.57 6.06 2.71
C ALA A 232 -16.79 6.48 3.96
N THR A 233 -16.53 5.51 4.83
CA THR A 233 -15.74 5.70 6.06
C THR A 233 -14.29 6.05 5.73
N LEU A 234 -13.67 5.35 4.78
CA LEU A 234 -12.31 5.63 4.33
C LEU A 234 -12.19 7.06 3.77
N ILE A 235 -13.11 7.46 2.87
CA ILE A 235 -13.16 8.82 2.32
C ILE A 235 -13.34 9.86 3.42
N SER A 236 -14.28 9.63 4.34
CA SER A 236 -14.49 10.51 5.49
C SER A 236 -13.22 10.65 6.33
N SER A 237 -12.44 9.57 6.48
CA SER A 237 -11.18 9.59 7.21
C SER A 237 -10.13 10.50 6.55
N PHE A 238 -10.02 10.50 5.21
CA PHE A 238 -9.12 11.41 4.50
C PHE A 238 -9.52 12.88 4.71
N ILE A 239 -10.83 13.16 4.69
CA ILE A 239 -11.38 14.49 4.96
C ILE A 239 -11.09 14.93 6.40
N THR A 240 -11.38 14.08 7.40
CA THR A 240 -11.09 14.37 8.82
C THR A 240 -9.61 14.58 9.07
N LYS A 241 -8.75 13.81 8.39
CA LYS A 241 -7.29 13.97 8.44
C LYS A 241 -6.78 15.13 7.55
N LYS A 242 -7.66 15.91 6.92
CA LYS A 242 -7.31 17.08 6.10
C LYS A 242 -6.40 16.76 4.90
N TYR A 243 -6.63 15.64 4.23
CA TYR A 243 -5.98 15.35 2.96
C TYR A 243 -6.57 16.25 1.87
N THR A 244 -5.75 16.60 0.91
CA THR A 244 -6.12 17.37 -0.27
C THR A 244 -6.59 16.41 -1.37
N LEU A 245 -7.84 16.53 -1.77
CA LEU A 245 -8.41 15.76 -2.87
C LEU A 245 -7.76 16.13 -4.21
N ARG A 246 -7.23 15.14 -4.93
CA ARG A 246 -6.74 15.27 -6.31
C ARG A 246 -7.15 14.02 -7.08
N TYR A 247 -8.12 14.15 -7.96
CA TYR A 247 -8.58 13.07 -8.82
C TYR A 247 -9.05 13.68 -10.13
N CYS A 248 -8.34 13.35 -11.21
CA CYS A 248 -8.71 13.75 -12.56
C CYS A 248 -9.48 12.63 -13.30
N GLY A 249 -9.45 11.40 -12.80
CA GLY A 249 -10.13 10.28 -13.44
C GLY A 249 -9.34 9.61 -14.57
N GLY A 250 -8.13 10.09 -14.87
CA GLY A 250 -7.11 9.36 -15.60
C GLY A 250 -6.11 8.76 -14.62
N LEU A 251 -5.81 7.48 -14.77
CA LEU A 251 -4.96 6.74 -13.85
C LEU A 251 -3.51 7.25 -13.88
N VAL A 252 -2.99 7.52 -15.09
CA VAL A 252 -1.63 8.01 -15.32
C VAL A 252 -1.40 9.44 -14.80
N PRO A 253 -2.25 10.44 -15.11
CA PRO A 253 -2.06 11.78 -14.55
C PRO A 253 -2.24 11.82 -13.02
N ASP A 254 -3.12 11.01 -12.44
CA ASP A 254 -3.29 10.92 -10.98
C ASP A 254 -2.04 10.33 -10.30
N LEU A 255 -1.45 9.26 -10.85
CA LEU A 255 -0.16 8.74 -10.39
C LEU A 255 0.98 9.75 -10.61
N GLY A 256 1.03 10.40 -11.77
CA GLY A 256 2.03 11.42 -12.07
C GLY A 256 2.01 12.58 -11.07
N HIS A 257 0.82 12.99 -10.62
CA HIS A 257 0.67 13.95 -9.54
C HIS A 257 1.25 13.44 -8.22
N ILE A 258 0.90 12.22 -7.80
CA ILE A 258 1.39 11.58 -6.56
C ILE A 258 2.93 11.53 -6.56
N LEU A 259 3.53 11.07 -7.65
CA LEU A 259 4.99 10.97 -7.81
C LEU A 259 5.66 12.34 -7.79
N THR A 260 5.10 13.33 -8.48
CA THR A 260 5.63 14.72 -8.50
C THR A 260 5.57 15.38 -7.12
N LYS A 261 4.52 15.13 -6.35
CA LYS A 261 4.38 15.66 -5.00
C LYS A 261 5.18 14.89 -3.96
N GLY A 262 5.67 13.70 -4.30
CA GLY A 262 6.31 12.78 -3.36
C GLY A 262 5.35 12.22 -2.31
N HIS A 263 4.05 12.50 -2.40
CA HIS A 263 3.03 11.98 -1.49
C HIS A 263 1.68 11.82 -2.17
N GLY A 264 1.02 10.71 -1.88
CA GLY A 264 -0.42 10.53 -2.06
C GLY A 264 -0.83 9.07 -2.09
N VAL A 265 -2.14 8.84 -2.05
CA VAL A 265 -2.75 7.52 -2.17
C VAL A 265 -3.87 7.53 -3.19
N TYR A 266 -3.84 6.59 -4.12
CA TYR A 266 -4.91 6.30 -5.05
C TYR A 266 -5.68 5.08 -4.54
N VAL A 267 -7.01 5.19 -4.52
CA VAL A 267 -7.89 4.12 -4.03
C VAL A 267 -8.97 3.85 -5.07
N ASN A 268 -9.04 2.60 -5.53
CA ASN A 268 -10.12 2.10 -6.38
C ASN A 268 -10.79 0.88 -5.73
N PRO A 269 -11.99 1.03 -5.13
CA PRO A 269 -12.65 -0.06 -4.43
C PRO A 269 -13.17 -1.11 -5.42
N VAL A 270 -12.85 -2.39 -5.14
CA VAL A 270 -13.44 -3.54 -5.83
C VAL A 270 -14.22 -4.37 -4.84
N GLU A 271 -15.51 -4.49 -5.08
CA GLU A 271 -16.46 -5.24 -4.26
C GLU A 271 -17.48 -5.93 -5.19
N SER A 272 -18.35 -6.79 -4.66
CA SER A 272 -19.38 -7.46 -5.46
C SER A 272 -20.24 -6.49 -6.29
N ALA A 273 -20.53 -5.29 -5.75
CA ALA A 273 -21.27 -4.21 -6.41
C ALA A 273 -20.38 -3.24 -7.23
N SER A 274 -19.05 -3.27 -7.05
CA SER A 274 -18.07 -2.47 -7.79
C SER A 274 -17.04 -3.39 -8.43
N LYS A 275 -17.32 -3.87 -9.65
CA LYS A 275 -16.43 -4.81 -10.34
C LYS A 275 -15.10 -4.15 -10.71
N ALA A 276 -14.03 -4.95 -10.73
CA ALA A 276 -12.73 -4.53 -11.24
C ALA A 276 -12.85 -4.05 -12.70
N LYS A 277 -12.45 -2.80 -12.94
CA LYS A 277 -12.45 -2.18 -14.27
C LYS A 277 -11.08 -2.25 -14.95
N LEU A 278 -10.00 -2.14 -14.17
CA LEU A 278 -8.65 -2.01 -14.70
C LEU A 278 -8.14 -3.36 -15.20
N ARG A 279 -7.46 -3.36 -16.34
CA ARG A 279 -6.82 -4.52 -16.96
C ARG A 279 -5.45 -4.73 -16.33
N ARG A 280 -5.20 -5.95 -15.85
CA ARG A 280 -4.00 -6.24 -15.08
C ARG A 280 -2.73 -6.06 -15.91
N LEU A 281 -2.73 -6.60 -17.13
CA LEU A 281 -1.57 -6.61 -18.02
C LEU A 281 -1.16 -5.22 -18.49
N TYR A 282 -2.13 -4.37 -18.83
CA TYR A 282 -1.91 -3.07 -19.46
C TYR A 282 -1.83 -1.91 -18.47
N GLU A 283 -2.52 -2.00 -17.33
CA GLU A 283 -2.65 -0.90 -16.37
C GLU A 283 -2.01 -1.23 -15.02
N VAL A 284 -2.45 -2.32 -14.37
CA VAL A 284 -2.09 -2.62 -12.96
C VAL A 284 -0.61 -2.99 -12.81
N LEU A 285 -0.09 -3.93 -13.61
CA LEU A 285 1.31 -4.37 -13.49
C LEU A 285 2.30 -3.24 -13.83
N PRO A 286 2.13 -2.48 -14.93
CA PRO A 286 3.04 -1.36 -15.23
C PRO A 286 3.03 -0.26 -14.17
N ILE A 287 1.88 0.03 -13.56
CA ILE A 287 1.80 0.97 -12.43
C ILE A 287 2.47 0.41 -11.18
N GLY A 288 2.25 -0.89 -10.89
CA GLY A 288 2.89 -1.57 -9.77
C GLY A 288 4.41 -1.44 -9.82
N LEU A 289 5.02 -1.66 -10.99
CA LEU A 289 6.46 -1.47 -11.19
C LEU A 289 6.90 -0.01 -10.97
N VAL A 290 6.16 0.96 -11.49
CA VAL A 290 6.51 2.39 -11.30
C VAL A 290 6.48 2.77 -9.82
N VAL A 291 5.41 2.37 -9.12
CA VAL A 291 5.24 2.67 -7.70
C VAL A 291 6.31 1.99 -6.86
N GLU A 292 6.64 0.72 -7.13
CA GLU A 292 7.72 -0.01 -6.45
C GLU A 292 9.08 0.67 -6.67
N CYS A 293 9.45 1.02 -7.91
CA CYS A 293 10.70 1.73 -8.22
C CYS A 293 10.78 3.12 -7.57
N ALA A 294 9.64 3.77 -7.33
CA ALA A 294 9.55 5.02 -6.60
C ALA A 294 9.59 4.84 -5.06
N GLY A 295 9.66 3.59 -4.55
CA GLY A 295 9.69 3.28 -3.11
C GLY A 295 8.33 3.28 -2.43
N GLY A 296 7.24 3.21 -3.21
CA GLY A 296 5.89 3.06 -2.70
C GLY A 296 5.40 1.62 -2.72
N LYS A 297 4.09 1.46 -2.57
CA LYS A 297 3.43 0.16 -2.60
C LYS A 297 2.16 0.18 -3.45
N ALA A 298 1.89 -0.94 -4.12
CA ALA A 298 0.67 -1.17 -4.86
C ALA A 298 0.09 -2.54 -4.48
N VAL A 299 -1.17 -2.57 -4.07
CA VAL A 299 -1.89 -3.78 -3.64
C VAL A 299 -3.21 -3.95 -4.39
N ASP A 300 -3.64 -5.20 -4.54
CA ASP A 300 -4.92 -5.59 -5.11
C ASP A 300 -6.07 -5.37 -4.12
N GLU A 301 -7.29 -5.72 -4.52
CA GLU A 301 -8.48 -5.60 -3.69
C GLU A 301 -8.48 -6.46 -2.41
N ASN A 302 -7.55 -7.41 -2.31
CA ASN A 302 -7.36 -8.27 -1.14
C ASN A 302 -6.14 -7.85 -0.29
N GLY A 303 -5.53 -6.71 -0.60
CA GLY A 303 -4.33 -6.22 0.10
C GLY A 303 -3.05 -6.98 -0.25
N LYS A 304 -3.05 -7.77 -1.34
CA LYS A 304 -1.84 -8.48 -1.80
C LYS A 304 -1.10 -7.63 -2.83
N ASP A 305 0.22 -7.75 -2.86
CA ASP A 305 1.05 -7.09 -3.88
C ASP A 305 0.58 -7.46 -5.30
N VAL A 306 0.30 -6.43 -6.11
CA VAL A 306 -0.21 -6.60 -7.49
C VAL A 306 0.78 -7.33 -8.40
N LEU A 307 2.08 -7.26 -8.09
CA LEU A 307 3.14 -7.96 -8.82
C LEU A 307 3.37 -9.41 -8.33
N ALA A 308 2.59 -9.90 -7.36
CA ALA A 308 2.79 -11.24 -6.81
C ALA A 308 2.09 -12.36 -7.59
N LYS A 309 1.11 -12.03 -8.44
CA LYS A 309 0.30 -13.01 -9.17
C LYS A 309 0.49 -12.86 -10.68
N GLU A 310 0.81 -13.94 -11.36
CA GLU A 310 0.91 -13.97 -12.83
C GLU A 310 -0.42 -13.58 -13.51
N VAL A 311 -0.32 -13.07 -14.75
CA VAL A 311 -1.48 -12.84 -15.61
C VAL A 311 -1.56 -13.99 -16.61
N GLN A 312 -2.71 -14.67 -16.66
CA GLN A 312 -2.89 -15.85 -17.51
C GLN A 312 -3.48 -15.51 -18.89
N GLY A 313 -4.13 -14.36 -19.02
CA GLY A 313 -4.72 -13.90 -20.27
C GLY A 313 -4.83 -12.38 -20.32
N CYS A 314 -4.98 -11.86 -21.54
CA CYS A 314 -5.04 -10.42 -21.84
C CYS A 314 -6.25 -9.69 -21.20
N ASP A 315 -7.33 -10.42 -20.90
CA ASP A 315 -8.58 -9.85 -20.39
C ASP A 315 -8.70 -9.80 -18.86
N GLU A 316 -7.66 -10.23 -18.12
CA GLU A 316 -7.73 -10.29 -16.66
C GLU A 316 -7.85 -8.89 -16.06
N ARG A 317 -8.86 -8.68 -15.21
CA ARG A 317 -9.11 -7.42 -14.50
C ARG A 317 -8.76 -7.53 -13.03
N GLY A 318 -8.40 -6.40 -12.41
CA GLY A 318 -8.07 -6.34 -10.98
C GLY A 318 -8.28 -4.95 -10.38
N GLY A 319 -8.39 -4.90 -9.05
CA GLY A 319 -8.31 -3.66 -8.29
C GLY A 319 -6.87 -3.19 -8.13
N ILE A 320 -6.72 -1.91 -7.77
CA ILE A 320 -5.43 -1.38 -7.34
C ILE A 320 -5.63 -0.27 -6.31
N VAL A 321 -4.86 -0.35 -5.24
CA VAL A 321 -4.59 0.75 -4.30
C VAL A 321 -3.09 0.98 -4.32
N PHE A 322 -2.64 2.22 -4.51
CA PHE A 322 -1.22 2.52 -4.57
C PHE A 322 -0.87 3.89 -4.00
N GLY A 323 0.40 4.07 -3.60
CA GLY A 323 0.86 5.30 -3.00
C GLY A 323 2.09 5.10 -2.10
N ASN A 324 2.28 6.02 -1.16
CA ASN A 324 3.28 5.86 -0.11
C ASN A 324 2.97 4.62 0.74
N THR A 325 4.01 3.89 1.12
CA THR A 325 3.89 2.61 1.85
C THR A 325 3.05 2.74 3.12
N ASP A 326 3.19 3.85 3.85
CA ASP A 326 2.46 4.11 5.10
C ASP A 326 1.00 4.56 4.92
N GLU A 327 0.59 4.84 3.68
CA GLU A 327 -0.81 5.12 3.33
C GLU A 327 -1.52 3.88 2.76
N VAL A 328 -0.76 2.97 2.14
CA VAL A 328 -1.29 1.76 1.48
C VAL A 328 -1.28 0.56 2.42
N GLU A 329 -0.25 0.42 3.24
CA GLU A 329 -0.15 -0.58 4.28
C GLU A 329 -0.28 0.04 5.66
N GLU A 330 -0.89 -0.73 6.55
CA GLU A 330 -0.71 -0.47 7.96
C GLU A 330 0.74 -0.77 8.31
N VAL A 331 1.43 0.22 8.88
CA VAL A 331 2.84 0.11 9.25
C VAL A 331 2.91 -0.18 10.75
N PRO A 332 3.82 -1.08 11.19
CA PRO A 332 4.09 -1.25 12.61
C PRO A 332 4.40 0.10 13.28
N PRO A 333 4.10 0.25 14.58
CA PRO A 333 4.63 1.36 15.37
C PRO A 333 6.13 1.51 15.15
N SER A 334 6.60 2.74 14.95
CA SER A 334 8.04 3.00 14.86
C SER A 334 8.73 2.57 16.17
N GLU A 335 10.05 2.34 16.14
CA GLU A 335 10.78 1.97 17.37
C GLU A 335 10.64 3.03 18.48
N GLU A 336 10.54 4.30 18.09
CA GLU A 336 10.28 5.41 19.00
C GLU A 336 8.86 5.34 19.56
N GLU A 337 7.85 5.16 18.70
CA GLU A 337 6.46 5.00 19.13
C GLU A 337 6.32 3.81 20.08
N ALA A 338 6.82 2.63 19.69
CA ALA A 338 6.73 1.41 20.48
C ALA A 338 7.24 1.61 21.91
N ARG A 339 8.35 2.35 22.09
CA ARG A 339 8.93 2.64 23.41
C ARG A 339 8.23 3.75 24.17
N LEU A 340 7.72 4.77 23.48
CA LEU A 340 7.26 6.01 24.10
C LEU A 340 5.74 6.16 24.14
N TYR A 341 4.98 5.27 23.49
CA TYR A 341 3.52 5.34 23.42
C TYR A 341 2.85 5.42 24.79
N TYR A 342 3.31 4.60 25.74
CA TYR A 342 2.81 4.55 27.11
C TYR A 342 3.66 5.36 28.10
N HIS A 343 4.38 6.37 27.62
CA HIS A 343 5.09 7.29 28.50
C HIS A 343 4.13 7.85 29.56
N GLY A 344 4.54 7.86 30.83
CA GLY A 344 3.70 8.26 31.96
C GLY A 344 3.17 7.09 32.79
N LEU A 345 3.06 5.89 32.22
CA LEU A 345 2.72 4.69 32.99
C LEU A 345 3.94 4.18 33.77
N PRO A 346 3.79 3.65 35.01
CA PRO A 346 4.91 3.21 35.85
C PRO A 346 5.83 2.17 35.18
N SER A 347 5.24 1.19 34.49
CA SER A 347 5.98 0.11 33.82
C SER A 347 6.48 0.49 32.42
N ARG A 348 6.07 1.64 31.88
CA ARG A 348 6.37 2.11 30.51
C ARG A 348 6.35 0.96 29.48
N PRO A 349 5.23 0.24 29.38
CA PRO A 349 5.18 -0.96 28.56
C PRO A 349 5.42 -0.60 27.09
N ARG A 350 6.03 -1.53 26.36
CA ARG A 350 6.22 -1.38 24.93
C ARG A 350 4.91 -1.65 24.20
N LEU A 351 4.53 -0.78 23.26
CA LEU A 351 3.40 -1.02 22.36
C LEU A 351 3.81 -2.03 21.27
N ILE A 352 2.99 -3.06 21.08
CA ILE A 352 3.15 -4.06 20.02
C ILE A 352 2.26 -3.73 18.83
N ALA A 353 0.97 -3.49 19.07
CA ALA A 353 0.00 -3.19 18.02
C ALA A 353 -1.16 -2.34 18.55
N ARG A 354 -1.86 -1.63 17.67
CA ARG A 354 -3.05 -0.85 18.02
C ARG A 354 -4.01 -0.75 16.84
N SER A 355 -5.32 -0.78 17.10
CA SER A 355 -6.36 -0.59 16.08
C SER A 355 -6.60 0.86 15.71
N GLY A 356 -6.13 1.81 16.54
CA GLY A 356 -6.34 3.23 16.30
C GLY A 356 -5.57 3.68 15.07
N THR A 357 -6.19 4.47 14.19
CA THR A 357 -5.58 4.94 12.93
C THR A 357 -4.99 6.36 13.05
N ARG A 358 -5.01 6.96 14.24
CA ARG A 358 -4.37 8.26 14.48
C ARG A 358 -2.86 8.06 14.45
N MET A 359 -2.15 8.87 13.67
CA MET A 359 -0.69 8.86 13.66
C MET A 359 -0.19 9.23 15.06
N TRP A 360 0.73 8.45 15.61
CA TRP A 360 1.39 8.83 16.85
C TRP A 360 2.38 9.96 16.55
N VAL A 361 2.32 11.00 17.37
CA VAL A 361 3.27 12.11 17.34
C VAL A 361 3.89 12.16 18.73
N ASN A 362 5.22 12.25 18.80
CA ASN A 362 5.92 12.37 20.08
C ASN A 362 5.32 13.56 20.87
N PRO A 363 4.63 13.31 22.00
CA PRO A 363 3.79 14.31 22.64
C PRO A 363 4.61 15.24 23.53
N GLN A 364 5.57 15.95 22.95
CA GLN A 364 6.38 16.93 23.65
C GLN A 364 5.53 18.14 24.06
N MET A 365 5.74 18.62 25.29
CA MET A 365 5.08 19.81 25.81
C MET A 365 5.68 21.07 25.15
N PRO A 366 4.85 22.00 24.66
CA PRO A 366 5.33 23.26 24.11
C PRO A 366 6.04 24.10 25.19
N GLY A 367 7.24 24.61 24.90
CA GLY A 367 7.78 25.78 25.62
C GLY A 367 8.88 25.58 26.67
N PHE A 368 9.53 24.41 26.77
CA PHE A 368 10.75 24.27 27.57
C PHE A 368 12.00 24.06 26.71
N THR A 369 12.98 24.92 26.95
CA THR A 369 14.23 25.06 26.21
C THR A 369 15.21 23.89 26.49
N THR A 370 15.96 23.51 25.45
CA THR A 370 17.22 22.72 25.45
C THR A 370 17.24 21.27 25.97
N PHE A 371 16.20 20.75 26.63
CA PHE A 371 16.18 19.33 27.06
C PHE A 371 15.39 18.46 26.08
N LEU A 372 16.11 17.76 25.21
CA LEU A 372 15.60 16.66 24.39
C LEU A 372 15.49 15.40 25.26
N GLY A 373 14.28 14.85 25.45
CA GLY A 373 14.09 13.58 26.17
C GLY A 373 12.70 13.41 26.81
N THR A 374 12.48 12.28 27.49
CA THR A 374 11.17 11.91 28.06
C THR A 374 10.67 12.81 29.18
N GLN A 375 11.49 13.74 29.68
CA GLN A 375 11.10 14.64 30.76
C GLN A 375 10.15 15.76 30.31
N ASN A 376 10.10 16.04 29.00
CA ASN A 376 9.25 17.08 28.44
C ASN A 376 8.06 16.50 27.65
N MET A 377 7.57 15.30 27.99
CA MET A 377 6.45 14.65 27.31
C MET A 377 5.17 14.69 28.17
N TYR A 378 4.01 14.86 27.54
CA TYR A 378 2.73 14.65 28.23
C TYR A 378 2.60 13.18 28.66
N PRO A 379 2.33 12.89 29.95
CA PRO A 379 2.13 11.53 30.40
C PRO A 379 0.78 11.01 29.91
N ARG A 380 0.77 9.77 29.43
CA ARG A 380 -0.43 9.00 29.19
C ARG A 380 -1.01 8.56 30.54
N VAL A 381 -2.33 8.66 30.66
CA VAL A 381 -3.06 8.41 31.90
C VAL A 381 -4.15 7.37 31.65
N LEU A 382 -4.30 6.46 32.60
CA LEU A 382 -5.39 5.49 32.64
C LEU A 382 -6.51 6.04 33.54
N GLN A 383 -7.74 5.94 33.07
CA GLN A 383 -8.94 6.26 33.83
C GLN A 383 -9.93 5.08 33.80
N PRO A 384 -10.75 4.94 34.85
CA PRO A 384 -11.89 4.03 34.82
C PRO A 384 -12.83 4.39 33.66
N VAL A 385 -13.48 3.39 33.08
CA VAL A 385 -14.41 3.60 31.96
C VAL A 385 -15.61 4.48 32.34
N GLY A 386 -16.04 4.44 33.60
CA GLY A 386 -17.24 5.12 34.08
C GLY A 386 -18.52 4.35 33.74
N ARG A 387 -19.67 5.06 33.73
CA ARG A 387 -20.96 4.46 33.34
C ARG A 387 -21.01 4.32 31.81
N HIS A 388 -21.01 3.09 31.32
CA HIS A 388 -21.22 2.78 29.91
C HIS A 388 -22.41 1.81 29.77
N PRO A 389 -23.48 2.16 29.02
CA PRO A 389 -24.76 1.46 29.07
C PRO A 389 -24.68 -0.04 28.73
N GLN A 390 -23.95 -0.39 27.68
CA GLN A 390 -23.89 -1.77 27.17
C GLN A 390 -22.65 -2.52 27.64
N LEU A 391 -21.48 -1.86 27.61
CA LEU A 391 -20.21 -2.47 27.98
C LEU A 391 -20.21 -3.10 29.38
N HIS A 392 -20.78 -2.45 30.39
CA HIS A 392 -20.76 -3.00 31.74
C HIS A 392 -21.51 -4.34 31.81
N GLN A 393 -22.68 -4.42 31.18
CA GLN A 393 -23.49 -5.64 31.15
C GLN A 393 -22.80 -6.74 30.35
N GLN A 394 -22.25 -6.40 29.17
CA GLN A 394 -21.65 -7.40 28.30
C GLN A 394 -20.25 -7.83 28.74
N TRP A 395 -19.41 -6.93 29.27
CA TRP A 395 -18.04 -7.30 29.65
C TRP A 395 -17.96 -8.06 30.97
N ASN A 396 -18.77 -7.67 31.96
CA ASN A 396 -18.71 -8.27 33.29
C ASN A 396 -19.52 -9.57 33.40
N ASP A 397 -20.47 -9.81 32.50
CA ASP A 397 -21.16 -11.09 32.41
C ASP A 397 -20.23 -12.15 31.77
N GLY A 398 -19.86 -13.16 32.57
CA GLY A 398 -19.03 -14.27 32.13
C GLY A 398 -19.66 -15.15 31.04
N SER A 399 -20.98 -15.06 30.85
CA SER A 399 -21.73 -15.79 29.83
C SER A 399 -21.97 -14.98 28.55
N SER A 400 -21.50 -13.73 28.48
CA SER A 400 -21.77 -12.87 27.34
C SER A 400 -21.06 -13.32 26.06
N SER A 401 -21.75 -13.13 24.93
CA SER A 401 -21.18 -13.37 23.60
C SER A 401 -19.96 -12.48 23.33
N LEU A 402 -20.00 -11.20 23.73
CA LEU A 402 -18.90 -10.26 23.55
C LEU A 402 -17.61 -10.80 24.19
N ARG A 403 -17.69 -11.18 25.46
CA ARG A 403 -16.53 -11.65 26.22
C ARG A 403 -16.00 -12.96 25.66
N ALA A 404 -16.88 -13.90 25.32
CA ALA A 404 -16.50 -15.18 24.72
C ALA A 404 -15.77 -14.99 23.38
N GLN A 405 -16.25 -14.06 22.53
CA GLN A 405 -15.61 -13.77 21.26
C GLN A 405 -14.24 -13.09 21.42
N ILE A 406 -14.10 -12.14 22.36
CA ILE A 406 -12.80 -11.51 22.66
C ILE A 406 -11.81 -12.55 23.18
N LEU A 407 -12.21 -13.40 24.13
CA LEU A 407 -11.35 -14.48 24.64
C LEU A 407 -10.92 -15.44 23.52
N LYS A 408 -11.84 -15.79 22.62
CA LYS A 408 -11.52 -16.61 21.45
C LYS A 408 -10.55 -15.91 20.49
N ALA A 409 -10.65 -14.59 20.31
CA ALA A 409 -9.76 -13.84 19.45
C ALA A 409 -8.32 -13.80 19.99
N VAL A 410 -8.14 -13.79 21.32
CA VAL A 410 -6.81 -13.77 21.95
C VAL A 410 -6.29 -15.15 22.37
N ASP A 411 -7.06 -16.22 22.20
CA ASP A 411 -6.71 -17.58 22.65
C ASP A 411 -5.40 -18.09 22.02
N GLY A 412 -5.09 -17.64 20.80
CA GLY A 412 -3.88 -18.03 20.06
C GLY A 412 -2.58 -17.35 20.51
N ILE A 413 -2.63 -16.42 21.48
CA ILE A 413 -1.47 -15.64 21.93
C ILE A 413 -1.21 -15.79 23.43
N ASN A 414 0.04 -15.58 23.85
CA ASN A 414 0.46 -15.64 25.26
C ASN A 414 0.08 -14.36 26.01
N TRP A 415 -1.22 -14.08 26.10
CA TRP A 415 -1.74 -12.95 26.83
C TRP A 415 -1.74 -13.21 28.35
N THR A 416 -1.59 -12.14 29.13
CA THR A 416 -1.46 -12.16 30.58
C THR A 416 -2.56 -11.39 31.29
N ALA A 417 -3.09 -10.32 30.66
CA ALA A 417 -4.22 -9.55 31.18
C ALA A 417 -5.04 -8.93 30.05
N LEU A 418 -6.34 -8.74 30.29
CA LEU A 418 -7.27 -8.00 29.45
C LEU A 418 -7.97 -6.93 30.29
N ASP A 419 -7.73 -5.67 29.99
CA ASP A 419 -8.31 -4.54 30.73
C ASP A 419 -9.06 -3.61 29.79
N ILE A 420 -10.27 -3.18 30.15
CA ILE A 420 -10.95 -2.10 29.42
C ILE A 420 -10.87 -0.83 30.25
N LEU A 421 -10.16 0.16 29.73
CA LEU A 421 -9.85 1.41 30.41
C LEU A 421 -10.05 2.59 29.47
N ARG A 422 -10.24 3.77 30.03
CA ARG A 422 -10.04 5.00 29.27
C ARG A 422 -8.56 5.30 29.26
N VAL A 423 -7.96 5.33 28.07
CA VAL A 423 -6.57 5.73 27.93
C VAL A 423 -6.50 7.06 27.25
N GLY A 424 -5.85 8.01 27.91
CA GLY A 424 -5.83 9.38 27.45
C GLY A 424 -4.49 10.06 27.56
N LEU A 425 -4.38 11.14 26.81
CA LEU A 425 -3.22 11.98 26.68
C LEU A 425 -3.71 13.42 26.63
N ASN A 426 -3.17 14.27 27.52
CA ASN A 426 -3.51 15.70 27.57
C ASN A 426 -5.04 15.99 27.63
N GLY A 427 -5.77 15.24 28.45
CA GLY A 427 -7.21 15.44 28.67
C GLY A 427 -8.13 14.81 27.61
N GLU A 428 -7.59 14.30 26.50
CA GLU A 428 -8.35 13.50 25.54
C GLU A 428 -8.25 12.01 25.90
N TYR A 429 -9.39 11.34 26.04
CA TYR A 429 -9.46 9.92 26.43
C TYR A 429 -10.20 9.09 25.40
N THR A 430 -9.65 7.92 25.09
CA THR A 430 -10.26 6.91 24.24
C THR A 430 -10.62 5.70 25.09
N LEU A 431 -11.77 5.08 24.85
CA LEU A 431 -12.11 3.82 25.48
C LEU A 431 -11.29 2.72 24.80
N THR A 432 -10.52 1.94 25.56
CA THR A 432 -9.54 1.02 24.99
C THR A 432 -9.57 -0.33 25.70
N LEU A 433 -9.66 -1.42 24.92
CA LEU A 433 -9.26 -2.76 25.35
C LEU A 433 -7.73 -2.87 25.29
N MET A 434 -7.09 -3.00 26.44
CA MET A 434 -5.67 -3.23 26.59
C MET A 434 -5.40 -4.72 26.74
N ILE A 435 -4.66 -5.29 25.80
CA ILE A 435 -4.25 -6.70 25.79
C ILE A 435 -2.78 -6.73 26.21
N ALA A 436 -2.49 -7.33 27.36
CA ALA A 436 -1.13 -7.50 27.85
C ALA A 436 -0.58 -8.86 27.40
N VAL A 437 0.62 -8.89 26.81
CA VAL A 437 1.31 -10.12 26.39
C VAL A 437 2.69 -10.21 27.02
N LEU A 438 3.24 -11.43 27.11
CA LEU A 438 4.63 -11.58 27.55
C LEU A 438 5.59 -10.86 26.59
N PRO A 439 6.68 -10.24 27.09
CA PRO A 439 7.68 -9.63 26.23
C PRO A 439 8.21 -10.61 25.18
N ASP A 440 8.47 -10.11 23.97
CA ASP A 440 8.99 -10.87 22.82
C ASP A 440 8.10 -12.06 22.36
N SER A 441 6.89 -12.20 22.90
CA SER A 441 6.01 -13.34 22.59
C SER A 441 5.08 -13.13 21.40
N LEU A 442 4.99 -11.89 20.89
CA LEU A 442 4.09 -11.53 19.81
C LEU A 442 4.68 -10.43 18.94
N SER A 443 4.70 -10.66 17.62
CA SER A 443 5.11 -9.65 16.64
C SER A 443 3.95 -8.68 16.34
N TRP A 444 4.24 -7.48 15.83
CA TRP A 444 3.18 -6.59 15.32
C TRP A 444 2.34 -7.28 14.22
N ARG A 445 2.97 -8.05 13.34
CA ARG A 445 2.30 -8.70 12.20
C ARG A 445 1.21 -9.69 12.65
N ASP A 446 1.44 -10.36 13.77
CA ASP A 446 0.49 -11.31 14.35
C ASP A 446 -0.49 -10.62 15.31
N GLY A 447 -0.04 -9.60 16.05
CA GLY A 447 -0.86 -8.88 17.02
C GLY A 447 -1.83 -7.87 16.41
N HIS A 448 -1.47 -7.22 15.32
CA HIS A 448 -2.29 -6.17 14.71
C HIS A 448 -3.64 -6.68 14.17
N PRO A 449 -3.70 -7.81 13.44
CA PRO A 449 -4.97 -8.42 13.08
C PRO A 449 -5.85 -8.76 14.29
N ILE A 450 -5.25 -9.18 15.41
CA ILE A 450 -5.98 -9.49 16.65
C ILE A 450 -6.58 -8.21 17.25
N ALA A 451 -5.82 -7.10 17.27
CA ALA A 451 -6.32 -5.82 17.74
C ALA A 451 -7.52 -5.33 16.90
N LEU A 452 -7.43 -5.44 15.57
CA LEU A 452 -8.53 -5.09 14.67
C LEU A 452 -9.74 -6.01 14.85
N GLN A 453 -9.51 -7.33 14.99
CA GLN A 453 -10.57 -8.30 15.24
C GLN A 453 -11.31 -7.98 16.54
N CYS A 454 -10.59 -7.69 17.62
CA CYS A 454 -11.19 -7.30 18.90
C CYS A 454 -12.03 -6.01 18.78
N LYS A 455 -11.55 -5.01 18.04
CA LYS A 455 -12.31 -3.79 17.75
C LYS A 455 -13.62 -4.11 17.00
N GLY A 456 -13.53 -4.91 15.94
CA GLY A 456 -14.71 -5.35 15.18
C GLY A 456 -15.71 -6.16 16.01
N ILE A 457 -15.24 -6.94 17.00
CA ILE A 457 -16.10 -7.63 17.95
C ILE A 457 -16.90 -6.64 18.80
N PHE A 458 -16.31 -5.56 19.31
CA PHE A 458 -17.07 -4.51 20.02
C PHE A 458 -18.12 -3.85 19.12
N GLU A 459 -17.72 -3.49 17.90
CA GLU A 459 -18.60 -2.82 16.92
C GLU A 459 -19.81 -3.70 16.56
N SER A 460 -19.60 -5.01 16.34
CA SER A 460 -20.67 -5.97 16.06
C SER A 460 -21.67 -6.15 17.22
N HIS A 461 -21.26 -5.83 18.45
CA HIS A 461 -22.13 -5.84 19.64
C HIS A 461 -22.73 -4.45 19.96
N GLY A 462 -22.61 -3.49 19.04
CA GLY A 462 -23.15 -2.14 19.16
C GLY A 462 -22.32 -1.20 20.03
N ILE A 463 -21.14 -1.61 20.49
CA ILE A 463 -20.26 -0.82 21.35
C ILE A 463 -19.24 -0.09 20.47
N GLN A 464 -19.56 1.15 20.13
CA GLN A 464 -18.75 1.98 19.24
C GLN A 464 -17.66 2.73 19.99
N GLY A 465 -16.57 3.08 19.28
CA GLY A 465 -15.51 3.93 19.83
C GLY A 465 -14.56 3.24 20.83
N VAL A 466 -14.53 1.90 20.84
CA VAL A 466 -13.53 1.13 21.57
C VAL A 466 -12.32 0.88 20.65
N GLU A 467 -11.15 1.33 21.06
CA GLU A 467 -9.89 0.94 20.42
C GLU A 467 -9.29 -0.28 21.12
N CYS A 468 -8.41 -1.01 20.46
CA CYS A 468 -7.68 -2.14 21.00
C CYS A 468 -6.19 -1.87 20.89
N GLU A 469 -5.47 -2.09 21.98
CA GLU A 469 -4.02 -1.91 22.04
C GLU A 469 -3.38 -3.15 22.67
N ILE A 470 -2.32 -3.67 22.05
CA ILE A 470 -1.53 -4.77 22.54
C ILE A 470 -0.20 -4.24 23.05
N ARG A 471 0.16 -4.61 24.29
CA ARG A 471 1.37 -4.15 24.96
C ARG A 471 2.11 -5.29 25.65
N GLU A 472 3.41 -5.13 25.79
CA GLU A 472 4.19 -6.03 26.64
C GLU A 472 3.86 -5.80 28.12
N SER A 473 3.91 -6.89 28.89
CA SER A 473 3.69 -6.86 30.32
C SER A 473 4.40 -8.04 30.97
N VAL A 474 5.15 -7.75 32.05
CA VAL A 474 5.67 -8.76 32.96
C VAL A 474 4.73 -8.81 34.16
N VAL A 475 4.08 -9.95 34.38
CA VAL A 475 3.26 -10.18 35.57
C VAL A 475 4.11 -10.90 36.61
N ASN A 476 4.46 -10.21 37.69
CA ASN A 476 5.08 -10.82 38.85
C ASN A 476 3.99 -11.13 39.87
N LEU A 477 3.77 -12.42 40.16
CA LEU A 477 2.89 -12.83 41.25
C LEU A 477 3.58 -12.53 42.58
N CYS A 478 3.00 -11.64 43.38
CA CYS A 478 3.34 -11.56 44.79
C CYS A 478 2.73 -12.78 45.49
N THR A 479 3.39 -13.94 45.40
CA THR A 479 3.00 -15.09 46.22
C THR A 479 3.41 -14.79 47.67
N ASN A 480 2.46 -14.36 48.49
CA ASN A 480 2.58 -14.58 49.93
C ASN A 480 2.62 -16.10 50.13
N ALA A 481 3.77 -16.64 50.50
CA ALA A 481 3.90 -18.01 50.96
C ALA A 481 2.99 -18.18 52.20
N GLY A 482 1.81 -18.79 52.03
CA GLY A 482 0.96 -19.15 53.17
C GLY A 482 -0.56 -19.15 52.99
N LEU A 483 -1.13 -18.90 51.81
CA LEU A 483 -2.57 -19.09 51.58
C LEU A 483 -2.79 -20.02 50.39
N ASP A 484 -3.47 -21.15 50.65
CA ASP A 484 -3.91 -22.09 49.63
C ASP A 484 -4.77 -21.40 48.55
N PRO A 485 -4.71 -21.83 47.29
CA PRO A 485 -5.52 -21.28 46.22
C PRO A 485 -6.97 -21.73 46.40
N ALA A 486 -7.75 -20.95 47.15
CA ALA A 486 -9.20 -21.07 47.11
C ALA A 486 -9.71 -20.54 45.76
N MET A 487 -10.37 -21.41 44.99
CA MET A 487 -11.38 -20.94 44.05
C MET A 487 -12.43 -20.17 44.85
N SER A 488 -12.48 -18.85 44.72
CA SER A 488 -13.60 -18.06 45.21
C SER A 488 -13.95 -16.96 44.20
N ALA A 489 -15.02 -17.20 43.44
CA ALA A 489 -15.96 -16.12 43.16
C ALA A 489 -16.62 -15.79 44.51
N SER A 490 -16.17 -14.72 45.18
CA SER A 490 -16.85 -14.20 46.36
C SER A 490 -17.36 -12.81 46.06
N GLU A 491 -18.68 -12.69 46.12
CA GLU A 491 -19.43 -11.44 46.18
C GLU A 491 -18.74 -10.44 47.10
N SER A 492 -18.38 -9.27 46.56
CA SER A 492 -18.03 -8.09 47.34
C SER A 492 -19.30 -7.24 47.56
N PRO A 493 -19.39 -6.51 48.69
CA PRO A 493 -20.64 -5.94 49.14
C PRO A 493 -21.14 -4.85 48.20
N ASP A 494 -22.46 -4.76 48.14
CA ASP A 494 -23.26 -3.76 47.44
C ASP A 494 -22.66 -2.34 47.58
N ILE A 495 -22.00 -1.86 46.51
CA ILE A 495 -21.61 -0.45 46.34
C ILE A 495 -22.26 0.02 45.05
N SER A 496 -23.51 0.45 45.18
CA SER A 496 -24.37 0.93 44.11
C SER A 496 -23.95 2.28 43.50
N ASP A 497 -22.67 2.72 43.58
CA ASP A 497 -22.34 4.08 43.12
C ASP A 497 -20.93 4.39 42.58
N THR A 498 -20.08 3.40 42.29
CA THR A 498 -18.81 3.66 41.58
C THR A 498 -18.60 2.70 40.41
N GLY A 499 -18.16 3.27 39.28
CA GLY A 499 -18.09 2.61 37.97
C GLY A 499 -17.14 1.41 37.91
N ILE A 500 -17.12 0.77 36.72
CA ILE A 500 -16.39 -0.45 36.36
C ILE A 500 -15.22 -0.75 37.31
N VAL A 501 -15.42 -1.78 38.14
CA VAL A 501 -14.37 -2.43 38.92
C VAL A 501 -13.25 -2.79 37.95
N LEU A 502 -12.02 -2.41 38.30
CA LEU A 502 -10.79 -2.95 37.71
C LEU A 502 -10.80 -4.46 37.96
N VAL A 503 -11.48 -5.22 37.11
CA VAL A 503 -11.34 -6.67 37.13
C VAL A 503 -10.13 -7.00 36.29
N VAL A 504 -8.97 -6.97 36.94
CA VAL A 504 -7.72 -7.49 36.38
C VAL A 504 -7.92 -9.00 36.22
N TRP A 505 -8.27 -9.45 35.02
CA TRP A 505 -8.33 -10.88 34.72
C TRP A 505 -6.95 -11.32 34.26
N SER A 506 -6.18 -11.88 35.18
CA SER A 506 -4.91 -12.55 34.86
C SER A 506 -5.18 -13.97 34.39
N TYR A 507 -4.75 -14.32 33.17
CA TYR A 507 -4.73 -15.70 32.71
C TYR A 507 -3.46 -16.39 33.22
N LEU A 508 -3.64 -17.50 33.96
CA LEU A 508 -2.55 -18.39 34.33
C LEU A 508 -2.35 -19.38 33.18
N PRO A 509 -1.18 -19.41 32.50
CA PRO A 509 -0.89 -20.52 31.62
C PRO A 509 -0.88 -21.81 32.44
N LYS A 510 -1.54 -22.87 31.91
CA LYS A 510 -1.42 -24.23 32.47
C LYS A 510 0.06 -24.56 32.55
N ALA A 511 0.58 -24.73 33.77
CA ALA A 511 1.92 -25.23 33.98
C ALA A 511 2.09 -26.54 33.18
N PRO A 512 3.18 -26.71 32.40
CA PRO A 512 3.49 -28.01 31.85
C PRO A 512 3.76 -28.94 33.02
N THR A 513 2.87 -29.90 33.24
CA THR A 513 3.14 -31.07 34.05
C THR A 513 4.29 -31.81 33.40
N HIS A 514 5.51 -31.61 33.89
CA HIS A 514 6.63 -32.56 33.95
C HIS A 514 7.90 -31.77 34.26
N TYR A 515 8.45 -31.90 35.47
CA TYR A 515 9.80 -32.41 35.72
C TYR A 515 10.03 -32.50 37.23
N SER A 516 10.28 -33.73 37.67
CA SER A 516 10.73 -34.13 38.98
C SER A 516 12.19 -33.73 39.23
N ASN A 517 12.49 -33.34 40.48
CA ASN A 517 13.80 -33.31 41.17
C ASN A 517 14.83 -32.26 40.71
N PHE A 518 15.17 -31.29 41.59
CA PHE A 518 16.37 -31.35 42.46
C PHE A 518 16.43 -30.15 43.43
N ASN A 519 16.81 -30.44 44.69
CA ASN A 519 17.16 -29.50 45.76
C ASN A 519 18.60 -28.94 45.59
N TYR A 520 18.82 -27.70 46.06
CA TYR A 520 20.05 -26.98 46.54
C TYR A 520 20.09 -25.56 45.93
N LEU A 521 20.23 -24.40 46.61
CA LEU A 521 20.69 -23.89 47.93
C LEU A 521 19.93 -22.57 48.20
N ARG A 522 19.25 -22.35 49.33
CA ARG A 522 19.74 -21.79 50.62
C ARG A 522 20.69 -20.57 50.52
N GLU A 523 20.17 -19.43 50.99
CA GLU A 523 20.84 -18.28 51.62
C GLU A 523 21.78 -17.42 50.75
N GLN A 524 21.24 -16.31 50.21
CA GLN A 524 21.50 -14.93 50.67
C GLN A 524 20.49 -13.94 50.10
#